data_AF-A0A6P0YYR6-F1
#
_entry.id   AF-A0A6P0YYR6-F1
#
_cell.length_a   1.000
_cell.length_b   1.000
_cell.length_c   1.000
_cell.angle_alpha   90.00
_cell.angle_beta   90.00
_cell.angle_gamma   90.00
#
_symmetry.space_group_name_H-M   'P 1'
#
loop_
_entity.id
_entity.type
_entity.pdbx_description
1 polymer ?
#
loop_
_entity_poly.entity_id
_entity_poly.type
_entity_poly.pdbx_seq_one_letter_code
_entity_poly.pdbx_strand_id
1 'polypeptide(L)'
;MGNAHVMESERLIESEAQLRNGIFNVREFVRAVALSDLYKSRFFDGSSNNRFIELNFKHLLGRAPTGYDDFAYHGRLITEQGYAAEISSYIDSEEYFATFGNDIVPYYQGYSSPTGQKLIGFTYMFALLRGSASSDQESKGIARLDQTAFTAQANEIVPPSTPDFAWSPQRRGGLVVADVQRIVNKALNIPEQAVDVKGMVKEAPQPSADETVVDLDRYQQYQGYKAFDNTPIFELIPGQWESEDDFQAVVRAVYRQVLGNAHVMESERLVKSESQLRSGEISVREFVRQVAKSELYQSRFFTPCYRYRAIELNFKHLLGRAPDSYQEMIPHSDILDHEGYEADIDSYLDSDEYQNAFGENIVPYYRYKTRNGQSMLGFTNTFGLLASASSSDKDPKTNNAPRVMTALMLNNPYGAPKPTDARSLAEEAVKQTSPALSVITTKSYSVEERQELSVKVQEQEDIIARLETRLSEMQTMAGLGAIALNRPFTEDVAVNTSSTAAIIAMFDSKNDVDELKEKVSTQAEQIKQLERKIMEARSLSSVAEYKLNKWQQRSY
;
A
#
# COMPACT_ATOMS: atom_id res chain seq x y z
N MET A 1 -31.36 19.10 -25.97
CA MET A 1 -30.23 19.92 -26.49
C MET A 1 -29.14 20.22 -25.46
N GLY A 2 -29.03 19.49 -24.33
CA GLY A 2 -27.85 19.59 -23.44
C GLY A 2 -27.52 21.01 -22.93
N ASN A 3 -28.54 21.76 -22.49
CA ASN A 3 -28.47 23.18 -22.08
C ASN A 3 -28.04 24.19 -23.16
N ALA A 4 -27.89 23.76 -24.42
CA ALA A 4 -27.66 24.68 -25.53
C ALA A 4 -28.93 25.50 -25.83
N HIS A 5 -28.74 26.81 -26.03
CA HIS A 5 -29.81 27.71 -26.45
C HIS A 5 -30.27 27.35 -27.88
N VAL A 6 -31.58 27.19 -28.06
CA VAL A 6 -32.20 26.96 -29.37
C VAL A 6 -32.81 28.27 -29.85
N MET A 7 -32.39 28.75 -31.02
CA MET A 7 -32.93 29.97 -31.61
C MET A 7 -34.36 29.74 -32.13
N GLU A 8 -35.18 30.79 -32.22
CA GLU A 8 -36.56 30.64 -32.74
C GLU A 8 -36.60 30.09 -34.17
N SER A 9 -35.64 30.47 -35.01
CA SER A 9 -35.48 29.97 -36.39
C SER A 9 -35.05 28.51 -36.49
N GLU A 10 -34.53 27.96 -35.40
CA GLU A 10 -33.99 26.61 -35.30
C GLU A 10 -35.02 25.62 -34.72
N ARG A 11 -36.22 26.11 -34.34
CA ARG A 11 -37.26 25.27 -33.73
C ARG A 11 -37.92 24.34 -34.73
N LEU A 12 -38.21 23.13 -34.29
CA LEU A 12 -38.93 22.11 -35.07
C LEU A 12 -40.45 22.34 -34.96
N ILE A 13 -40.93 23.43 -35.57
CA ILE A 13 -42.32 23.90 -35.46
C ILE A 13 -43.33 22.82 -35.88
N GLU A 14 -43.01 22.07 -36.94
CA GLU A 14 -43.87 20.99 -37.44
C GLU A 14 -44.03 19.86 -36.41
N SER A 15 -42.92 19.38 -35.85
CA SER A 15 -42.95 18.34 -34.81
C SER A 15 -43.61 18.81 -33.53
N GLU A 16 -43.42 20.08 -33.14
CA GLU A 16 -44.12 20.68 -32.00
C GLU A 16 -45.63 20.78 -32.24
N ALA A 17 -46.06 21.14 -33.46
CA ALA A 17 -47.48 21.18 -33.83
C ALA A 17 -48.10 19.77 -33.83
N GLN A 18 -47.37 18.76 -34.30
CA GLN A 18 -47.80 17.36 -34.26
C GLN A 18 -47.99 16.84 -32.83
N LEU A 19 -47.09 17.21 -31.90
CA LEU A 19 -47.24 16.92 -30.47
C LEU A 19 -48.48 17.63 -29.89
N ARG A 20 -48.68 18.92 -30.21
CA ARG A 20 -49.85 19.69 -29.73
C ARG A 20 -51.18 19.11 -30.21
N ASN A 21 -51.22 18.55 -31.41
CA ASN A 21 -52.41 17.94 -31.99
C ASN A 21 -52.64 16.50 -31.50
N GLY A 22 -51.74 15.95 -30.66
CA GLY A 22 -51.82 14.57 -30.16
C GLY A 22 -51.55 13.51 -31.24
N ILE A 23 -50.92 13.90 -32.36
CA ILE A 23 -50.49 12.96 -33.40
C ILE A 23 -49.21 12.25 -32.97
N PHE A 24 -48.31 12.98 -32.29
CA PHE A 24 -47.11 12.41 -31.69
C PHE A 24 -47.27 12.19 -30.20
N ASN A 25 -46.77 11.06 -29.73
CA ASN A 25 -46.45 10.87 -28.31
C ASN A 25 -45.14 11.60 -27.96
N VAL A 26 -44.87 11.79 -26.66
CA VAL A 26 -43.62 12.45 -26.22
C VAL A 26 -42.39 11.69 -26.72
N ARG A 27 -42.43 10.35 -26.72
CA ARG A 27 -41.38 9.50 -27.29
C ARG A 27 -41.14 9.76 -28.77
N GLU A 28 -42.20 9.93 -29.56
CA GLU A 28 -42.10 10.20 -31.01
C GLU A 28 -41.59 11.61 -31.26
N PHE A 29 -41.99 12.57 -30.43
CA PHE A 29 -41.44 13.92 -30.46
C PHE A 29 -39.94 13.93 -30.12
N VAL A 30 -39.51 13.20 -29.08
CA VAL A 30 -38.08 13.02 -28.75
C VAL A 30 -37.32 12.39 -29.91
N ARG A 31 -37.91 11.38 -30.58
CA ARG A 31 -37.34 10.77 -31.79
C ARG A 31 -37.18 11.78 -32.92
N ALA A 32 -38.22 12.58 -33.21
CA ALA A 32 -38.16 13.60 -34.24
C ALA A 32 -37.08 14.66 -33.93
N VAL A 33 -36.96 15.06 -32.67
CA VAL A 33 -35.91 15.99 -32.20
C VAL A 33 -34.52 15.38 -32.38
N ALA A 34 -34.31 14.13 -31.98
CA ALA A 34 -33.01 13.47 -32.09
C ALA A 34 -32.64 13.13 -33.54
N LEU A 35 -33.61 12.89 -34.43
CA LEU A 35 -33.36 12.66 -35.86
C LEU A 35 -33.18 13.95 -36.68
N SER A 36 -33.44 15.11 -36.09
CA SER A 36 -33.34 16.40 -36.79
C SER A 36 -31.89 16.73 -37.19
N ASP A 37 -31.76 17.48 -38.29
CA ASP A 37 -30.47 18.03 -38.74
C ASP A 37 -29.84 18.97 -37.69
N LEU A 38 -30.67 19.60 -36.86
CA LEU A 38 -30.19 20.42 -35.75
C LEU A 38 -29.44 19.57 -34.73
N TYR A 39 -30.03 18.47 -34.25
CA TYR A 39 -29.35 17.61 -33.28
C TYR A 39 -28.08 17.00 -33.87
N LYS A 40 -28.16 16.56 -35.14
CA LYS A 40 -27.04 16.00 -35.89
C LYS A 40 -25.86 16.98 -36.01
N SER A 41 -26.10 18.21 -36.46
CA SER A 41 -25.04 19.23 -36.61
C SER A 41 -24.41 19.61 -35.27
N ARG A 42 -25.18 19.60 -34.19
CA ARG A 42 -24.73 20.00 -32.85
C ARG A 42 -23.91 18.93 -32.13
N PHE A 43 -24.26 17.65 -32.31
CA PHE A 43 -23.71 16.56 -31.52
C PHE A 43 -23.03 15.45 -32.32
N PHE A 44 -23.30 15.30 -33.62
CA PHE A 44 -22.70 14.25 -34.44
C PHE A 44 -21.58 14.80 -35.35
N ASP A 45 -21.85 15.83 -36.15
CA ASP A 45 -20.91 16.27 -37.20
C ASP A 45 -19.58 16.82 -36.64
N GLY A 46 -19.60 17.38 -35.43
CA GLY A 46 -18.43 17.96 -34.75
C GLY A 46 -17.86 17.14 -33.60
N SER A 47 -18.32 15.91 -33.38
CA SER A 47 -17.90 15.10 -32.23
C SER A 47 -17.34 13.73 -32.64
N SER A 48 -16.56 13.10 -31.76
CA SER A 48 -16.15 11.71 -31.96
C SER A 48 -17.34 10.77 -31.74
N ASN A 49 -17.34 9.61 -32.39
CA ASN A 49 -18.40 8.60 -32.20
C ASN A 49 -18.61 8.27 -30.71
N ASN A 50 -17.52 8.11 -29.94
CA ASN A 50 -17.61 7.86 -28.50
C ASN A 50 -18.24 9.03 -27.74
N ARG A 51 -17.96 10.28 -28.13
CA ARG A 51 -18.58 11.46 -27.52
C ARG A 51 -20.08 11.50 -27.85
N PHE A 52 -20.45 11.21 -29.08
CA PHE A 52 -21.84 11.13 -29.50
C PHE A 52 -22.62 10.07 -28.72
N ILE A 53 -22.04 8.88 -28.55
CA ILE A 53 -22.61 7.79 -27.74
C ILE A 53 -22.84 8.24 -26.28
N GLU A 54 -21.83 8.80 -25.62
CA GLU A 54 -21.96 9.33 -24.24
C GLU A 54 -23.11 10.34 -24.11
N LEU A 55 -23.22 11.24 -25.09
CA LEU A 55 -24.26 12.27 -25.10
C LEU A 55 -25.64 11.67 -25.35
N ASN A 56 -25.77 10.65 -26.18
CA ASN A 56 -27.05 9.98 -26.40
C ASN A 56 -27.52 9.22 -25.14
N PHE A 57 -26.63 8.51 -24.45
CA PHE A 57 -26.94 7.92 -23.14
C PHE A 57 -27.42 8.99 -22.15
N LYS A 58 -26.74 10.14 -22.13
CA LYS A 58 -27.13 11.28 -21.29
C LYS A 58 -28.48 11.88 -21.70
N HIS A 59 -28.72 12.13 -22.98
CA HIS A 59 -29.87 12.88 -23.48
C HIS A 59 -31.15 12.06 -23.63
N LEU A 60 -31.03 10.79 -24.03
CA LEU A 60 -32.15 9.91 -24.33
C LEU A 60 -32.48 8.97 -23.18
N LEU A 61 -31.47 8.41 -22.52
CA LEU A 61 -31.67 7.46 -21.41
C LEU A 61 -31.50 8.09 -20.02
N GLY A 62 -30.93 9.30 -19.93
CA GLY A 62 -30.72 9.98 -18.66
C GLY A 62 -29.70 9.30 -17.74
N ARG A 63 -28.91 8.37 -18.25
CA ARG A 63 -27.85 7.62 -17.53
C ARG A 63 -26.51 7.71 -18.25
N ALA A 64 -25.42 7.27 -17.60
CA ALA A 64 -24.14 7.09 -18.27
C ALA A 64 -24.04 5.67 -18.89
N PRO A 65 -23.16 5.47 -19.88
CA PRO A 65 -22.78 4.12 -20.33
C PRO A 65 -22.23 3.32 -19.14
N THR A 66 -22.53 2.03 -19.07
CA THR A 66 -22.12 1.17 -17.95
C THR A 66 -20.69 0.62 -18.08
N GLY A 67 -20.18 0.57 -19.31
CA GLY A 67 -18.86 0.07 -19.63
C GLY A 67 -18.57 0.14 -21.12
N TYR A 68 -17.45 -0.45 -21.53
CA TYR A 68 -17.01 -0.45 -22.93
C TYR A 68 -17.97 -1.20 -23.87
N ASP A 69 -18.73 -2.18 -23.38
CA ASP A 69 -19.66 -2.97 -24.21
C ASP A 69 -20.73 -2.09 -24.88
N ASP A 70 -21.24 -1.08 -24.16
CA ASP A 70 -22.20 -0.10 -24.67
C ASP A 70 -21.58 0.69 -25.84
N PHE A 71 -20.33 1.16 -25.68
CA PHE A 71 -19.59 1.85 -26.74
C PHE A 71 -19.32 0.96 -27.95
N ALA A 72 -18.97 -0.31 -27.73
CA ALA A 72 -18.68 -1.25 -28.80
C ALA A 72 -19.94 -1.65 -29.59
N TYR A 73 -21.09 -1.77 -28.93
CA TYR A 73 -22.37 -2.02 -29.61
C TYR A 73 -22.78 -0.83 -30.50
N HIS A 74 -22.86 0.36 -29.91
CA HIS A 74 -23.30 1.57 -30.60
C HIS A 74 -22.29 2.05 -31.66
N GLY A 75 -20.99 1.88 -31.41
CA GLY A 75 -19.95 2.18 -32.40
C GLY A 75 -20.07 1.31 -33.67
N ARG A 76 -20.42 0.03 -33.51
CA ARG A 76 -20.74 -0.86 -34.65
C ARG A 76 -22.03 -0.42 -35.34
N LEU A 77 -23.07 -0.10 -34.58
CA LEU A 77 -24.36 0.32 -35.13
C LEU A 77 -24.25 1.59 -35.99
N ILE A 78 -23.51 2.59 -35.51
CA ILE A 78 -23.20 3.81 -36.27
C ILE A 78 -22.46 3.48 -37.57
N THR A 79 -21.50 2.56 -37.53
CA THR A 79 -20.67 2.19 -38.68
C THR A 79 -21.46 1.39 -39.73
N GLU A 80 -22.34 0.49 -39.30
CA GLU A 80 -23.06 -0.43 -40.17
C GLU A 80 -24.40 0.12 -40.69
N GLN A 81 -25.17 0.78 -39.82
CA GLN A 81 -26.56 1.18 -40.09
C GLN A 81 -26.76 2.70 -40.08
N GLY A 82 -25.75 3.45 -39.62
CA GLY A 82 -25.74 4.90 -39.65
C GLY A 82 -26.49 5.58 -38.51
N TYR A 83 -26.62 6.90 -38.62
CA TYR A 83 -27.11 7.80 -37.57
C TYR A 83 -28.55 7.53 -37.12
N ALA A 84 -29.48 7.30 -38.06
CA ALA A 84 -30.89 7.16 -37.72
C ALA A 84 -31.18 5.85 -36.97
N ALA A 85 -30.46 4.77 -37.32
CA ALA A 85 -30.55 3.49 -36.64
C ALA A 85 -30.01 3.59 -35.20
N GLU A 86 -28.89 4.28 -35.03
CA GLU A 86 -28.30 4.55 -33.71
C GLU A 86 -29.30 5.27 -32.79
N ILE A 87 -29.94 6.36 -33.23
CA ILE A 87 -30.95 7.06 -32.44
C ILE A 87 -32.16 6.16 -32.10
N SER A 88 -32.62 5.38 -33.08
CA SER A 88 -33.77 4.49 -32.89
C SER A 88 -33.46 3.40 -31.86
N SER A 89 -32.22 2.90 -31.80
CA SER A 89 -31.82 1.86 -30.84
C SER A 89 -32.01 2.26 -29.38
N TYR A 90 -31.75 3.51 -29.02
CA TYR A 90 -31.99 4.01 -27.66
C TYR A 90 -33.49 4.14 -27.36
N ILE A 91 -34.24 4.73 -28.28
CA ILE A 91 -35.66 5.05 -28.09
C ILE A 91 -36.54 3.80 -28.13
N ASP A 92 -36.10 2.78 -28.85
CA ASP A 92 -36.80 1.49 -29.00
C ASP A 92 -36.30 0.43 -28.02
N SER A 93 -35.33 0.78 -27.18
CA SER A 93 -34.88 -0.09 -26.10
C SER A 93 -35.99 -0.34 -25.08
N GLU A 94 -36.02 -1.56 -24.53
CA GLU A 94 -36.91 -1.92 -23.44
C GLU A 94 -36.65 -1.06 -22.19
N GLU A 95 -35.41 -0.62 -21.99
CA GLU A 95 -35.01 0.27 -20.89
C GLU A 95 -35.69 1.64 -20.99
N TYR A 96 -35.69 2.26 -22.16
CA TYR A 96 -36.38 3.53 -22.38
C TYR A 96 -37.87 3.39 -22.07
N PHE A 97 -38.49 2.32 -22.57
CA PHE A 97 -39.91 2.07 -22.34
C PHE A 97 -40.23 1.79 -20.86
N ALA A 98 -39.39 1.04 -20.16
CA ALA A 98 -39.57 0.74 -18.74
C ALA A 98 -39.43 1.97 -17.83
N THR A 99 -38.60 2.94 -18.23
CA THR A 99 -38.27 4.13 -17.41
C THR A 99 -39.14 5.33 -17.73
N PHE A 100 -39.36 5.63 -19.02
CA PHE A 100 -40.09 6.82 -19.48
C PHE A 100 -41.42 6.49 -20.17
N GLY A 101 -41.59 5.27 -20.68
CA GLY A 101 -42.79 4.91 -21.45
C GLY A 101 -42.92 5.77 -22.71
N ASN A 102 -44.15 6.17 -23.05
CA ASN A 102 -44.43 6.95 -24.27
C ASN A 102 -44.65 8.45 -24.02
N ASP A 103 -45.03 8.83 -22.79
CA ASP A 103 -45.55 10.17 -22.48
C ASP A 103 -44.67 10.98 -21.51
N ILE A 104 -43.59 10.39 -20.98
CA ILE A 104 -42.68 11.07 -20.05
C ILE A 104 -41.47 11.58 -20.81
N VAL A 105 -41.12 12.84 -20.58
CA VAL A 105 -39.88 13.43 -21.12
C VAL A 105 -38.67 12.81 -20.42
N PRO A 106 -37.65 12.34 -21.15
CA PRO A 106 -36.43 11.81 -20.55
C PRO A 106 -35.81 12.78 -19.55
N TYR A 107 -35.53 12.27 -18.36
CA TYR A 107 -34.90 13.00 -17.28
C TYR A 107 -33.67 12.24 -16.77
N TYR A 108 -32.73 12.96 -16.16
CA TYR A 108 -31.55 12.33 -15.58
C TYR A 108 -31.95 11.42 -14.42
N GLN A 109 -31.55 10.15 -14.46
CA GLN A 109 -31.91 9.12 -13.48
C GLN A 109 -31.18 9.30 -12.12
N GLY A 110 -30.59 10.47 -11.89
CA GLY A 110 -30.16 10.97 -10.59
C GLY A 110 -28.82 10.44 -10.08
N TYR A 111 -28.60 10.67 -8.79
CA TYR A 111 -27.42 10.25 -8.02
C TYR A 111 -27.58 8.86 -7.39
N SER A 112 -28.49 8.04 -7.90
CA SER A 112 -28.79 6.71 -7.36
C SER A 112 -28.46 5.63 -8.36
N SER A 113 -27.61 4.68 -7.97
CA SER A 113 -27.41 3.45 -8.75
C SER A 113 -28.57 2.48 -8.50
N PRO A 114 -29.31 2.02 -9.52
CA PRO A 114 -30.34 1.01 -9.34
C PRO A 114 -29.72 -0.32 -8.89
N THR A 115 -30.51 -1.13 -8.17
CA THR A 115 -30.08 -2.41 -7.63
C THR A 115 -29.64 -3.37 -8.74
N GLY A 116 -28.44 -3.93 -8.63
CA GLY A 116 -27.89 -4.88 -9.61
C GLY A 116 -27.02 -4.28 -10.71
N GLN A 117 -26.86 -2.95 -10.77
CA GLN A 117 -25.95 -2.28 -11.71
C GLN A 117 -24.58 -1.94 -11.08
N LYS A 118 -23.56 -1.78 -11.93
CA LYS A 118 -22.20 -1.39 -11.51
C LYS A 118 -22.20 0.06 -10.98
N LEU A 119 -21.59 0.28 -9.82
CA LEU A 119 -21.40 1.62 -9.22
C LEU A 119 -20.56 2.56 -10.10
N ILE A 120 -19.76 2.02 -11.02
CA ILE A 120 -18.93 2.80 -11.93
C ILE A 120 -19.80 3.73 -12.80
N GLY A 121 -20.99 3.29 -13.24
CA GLY A 121 -21.91 4.11 -14.02
C GLY A 121 -22.37 5.38 -13.27
N PHE A 122 -22.52 5.30 -11.95
CA PHE A 122 -22.80 6.46 -11.10
C PHE A 122 -21.64 7.46 -11.14
N THR A 123 -20.37 7.00 -11.04
CA THR A 123 -19.20 7.88 -11.13
C THR A 123 -19.04 8.51 -12.52
N TYR A 124 -19.38 7.78 -13.58
CA TYR A 124 -19.37 8.30 -14.95
C TYR A 124 -20.38 9.40 -15.18
N MET A 125 -21.52 9.33 -14.49
CA MET A 125 -22.53 10.37 -14.59
C MET A 125 -22.00 11.75 -14.17
N PHE A 126 -21.16 11.84 -13.14
CA PHE A 126 -20.58 13.12 -12.70
C PHE A 126 -19.63 13.74 -13.74
N ALA A 127 -18.93 12.92 -14.54
CA ALA A 127 -18.10 13.43 -15.62
C ALA A 127 -18.95 14.02 -16.76
N LEU A 128 -20.16 13.49 -16.98
CA LEU A 128 -21.11 13.99 -17.99
C LEU A 128 -21.95 15.18 -17.49
N LEU A 129 -22.32 15.21 -16.20
CA LEU A 129 -23.11 16.26 -15.54
C LEU A 129 -22.22 17.17 -14.66
N ARG A 130 -21.58 18.18 -15.26
CA ARG A 130 -20.74 19.16 -14.54
C ARG A 130 -21.49 20.29 -13.85
N GLY A 131 -22.81 20.37 -14.00
CA GLY A 131 -23.67 21.39 -13.38
C GLY A 131 -24.71 21.97 -14.34
N SER A 132 -25.71 22.64 -13.78
CA SER A 132 -26.88 23.13 -14.53
C SER A 132 -26.57 24.22 -15.56
N ALA A 133 -25.45 24.93 -15.42
CA ALA A 133 -25.03 25.98 -16.34
C ALA A 133 -24.06 25.48 -17.44
N SER A 134 -23.59 24.23 -17.38
CA SER A 134 -22.67 23.68 -18.38
C SER A 134 -23.45 23.29 -19.64
N SER A 135 -22.90 23.67 -20.81
CA SER A 135 -23.42 23.25 -22.11
C SER A 135 -22.66 22.03 -22.63
N ASP A 136 -23.39 21.07 -23.19
CA ASP A 136 -22.78 19.86 -23.77
C ASP A 136 -22.00 20.12 -25.06
N GLN A 137 -22.18 21.30 -25.68
CA GLN A 137 -21.43 21.78 -26.84
C GLN A 137 -20.04 22.33 -26.51
N GLU A 138 -19.77 22.68 -25.25
CA GLU A 138 -18.54 23.40 -24.87
C GLU A 138 -17.26 22.53 -24.94
N SER A 139 -17.43 21.20 -24.97
CA SER A 139 -16.31 20.25 -25.09
C SER A 139 -15.86 20.12 -26.55
N LYS A 140 -14.54 20.06 -26.80
CA LYS A 140 -13.88 19.97 -28.13
C LYS A 140 -14.21 18.72 -28.98
N GLY A 141 -15.43 18.19 -28.92
CA GLY A 141 -15.84 16.96 -29.61
C GLY A 141 -15.23 15.67 -29.01
N ILE A 142 -14.45 15.77 -27.93
CA ILE A 142 -13.75 14.64 -27.32
C ILE A 142 -14.63 13.99 -26.23
N ALA A 143 -14.68 12.66 -26.27
CA ALA A 143 -15.32 11.79 -25.29
C ALA A 143 -14.71 11.96 -23.89
N ARG A 144 -15.54 11.99 -22.85
CA ARG A 144 -15.11 12.22 -21.46
C ARG A 144 -14.82 10.92 -20.72
N LEU A 145 -15.46 9.83 -21.13
CA LEU A 145 -15.42 8.52 -20.49
C LEU A 145 -14.56 7.51 -21.24
N ASP A 146 -14.09 7.82 -22.45
CA ASP A 146 -13.43 6.85 -23.35
C ASP A 146 -12.35 5.99 -22.66
N GLN A 147 -11.35 6.63 -22.05
CA GLN A 147 -10.27 5.93 -21.34
C GLN A 147 -10.77 5.17 -20.11
N THR A 148 -11.65 5.79 -19.32
CA THR A 148 -12.11 5.22 -18.05
C THR A 148 -13.07 4.05 -18.26
N ALA A 149 -13.95 4.16 -19.26
CA ALA A 149 -14.86 3.10 -19.68
C ALA A 149 -14.10 1.92 -20.27
N PHE A 150 -13.02 2.18 -21.03
CA PHE A 150 -12.13 1.15 -21.55
C PHE A 150 -11.39 0.39 -20.44
N THR A 151 -10.87 1.11 -19.44
CA THR A 151 -10.16 0.48 -18.30
C THR A 151 -11.09 -0.08 -17.22
N ALA A 152 -12.41 0.11 -17.36
CA ALA A 152 -13.42 -0.20 -16.35
C ALA A 152 -13.10 0.42 -14.97
N GLN A 153 -12.45 1.58 -14.96
CA GLN A 153 -12.10 2.31 -13.74
C GLN A 153 -13.12 3.40 -13.43
N ALA A 154 -13.33 3.68 -12.14
CA ALA A 154 -14.19 4.76 -11.68
C ALA A 154 -13.55 6.13 -11.95
N ASN A 155 -14.38 7.13 -12.27
CA ASN A 155 -13.92 8.51 -12.42
C ASN A 155 -13.74 9.20 -11.07
N GLU A 156 -12.73 10.06 -10.98
CA GLU A 156 -12.54 10.95 -9.85
C GLU A 156 -13.67 12.00 -9.79
N ILE A 157 -14.34 12.11 -8.65
CA ILE A 157 -15.38 13.11 -8.41
C ILE A 157 -14.68 14.40 -7.96
N VAL A 158 -14.54 15.33 -8.90
CA VAL A 158 -13.91 16.63 -8.63
C VAL A 158 -14.94 17.58 -8.00
N PRO A 159 -14.60 18.28 -6.90
CA PRO A 159 -15.49 19.28 -6.32
C PRO A 159 -15.75 20.44 -7.31
N PRO A 160 -16.89 21.15 -7.19
CA PRO A 160 -17.16 22.33 -8.00
C PRO A 160 -16.03 23.35 -7.80
N SER A 161 -15.51 23.90 -8.88
CA SER A 161 -14.37 24.82 -8.86
C SER A 161 -14.64 26.03 -7.96
N THR A 162 -14.06 26.06 -6.77
CA THR A 162 -13.89 27.29 -5.99
C THR A 162 -12.70 28.08 -6.54
N PRO A 163 -12.70 29.43 -6.50
CA PRO A 163 -11.62 30.26 -7.02
C PRO A 163 -10.24 29.92 -6.44
N ASP A 164 -10.19 29.35 -5.24
CA ASP A 164 -8.96 29.05 -4.50
C ASP A 164 -8.26 27.75 -4.92
N PHE A 165 -8.89 26.91 -5.76
CA PHE A 165 -8.24 25.72 -6.32
C PHE A 165 -7.67 26.06 -7.71
N ALA A 166 -6.48 26.64 -7.69
CA ALA A 166 -5.70 26.90 -8.89
C ALA A 166 -5.46 25.59 -9.66
N TRP A 167 -5.75 25.64 -10.96
CA TRP A 167 -5.44 24.65 -11.98
C TRP A 167 -4.05 24.02 -11.76
N SER A 168 -4.00 22.78 -11.27
CA SER A 168 -2.94 21.86 -11.68
C SER A 168 -3.46 21.19 -12.96
N PRO A 169 -2.78 21.35 -14.12
CA PRO A 169 -3.10 20.52 -15.26
C PRO A 169 -2.69 19.10 -14.87
N GLN A 170 -3.69 18.26 -14.60
CA GLN A 170 -3.56 16.81 -14.55
C GLN A 170 -2.76 16.42 -15.80
N ARG A 171 -1.53 15.94 -15.62
CA ARG A 171 -0.71 15.42 -16.72
C ARG A 171 -1.46 14.23 -17.28
N ARG A 172 -2.27 14.47 -18.32
CA ARG A 172 -2.81 13.44 -19.19
C ARG A 172 -1.62 12.77 -19.85
N GLY A 173 -1.25 11.58 -19.35
CA GLY A 173 -0.39 10.65 -20.06
C GLY A 173 -1.12 10.17 -21.31
N GLY A 174 -0.95 10.92 -22.39
CA GLY A 174 -1.46 10.60 -23.71
C GLY A 174 -0.63 11.37 -24.72
N LEU A 175 0.34 10.68 -25.31
CA LEU A 175 1.24 11.24 -26.32
C LEU A 175 0.41 11.67 -27.54
N VAL A 176 0.53 12.93 -27.96
CA VAL A 176 -0.15 13.43 -29.16
C VAL A 176 0.71 13.08 -30.39
N VAL A 177 0.06 12.73 -31.50
CA VAL A 177 0.71 12.26 -32.76
C VAL A 177 1.80 13.23 -33.29
N ALA A 178 1.69 14.53 -32.97
CA ALA A 178 2.68 15.54 -33.32
C ALA A 178 4.05 15.36 -32.62
N ASP A 179 4.08 14.73 -31.45
CA ASP A 179 5.31 14.52 -30.67
C ASP A 179 6.09 13.29 -31.15
N VAL A 180 5.41 12.28 -31.71
CA VAL A 180 6.06 11.09 -32.29
C VAL A 180 6.82 11.44 -33.58
N GLN A 181 6.26 12.29 -34.44
CA GLN A 181 6.92 12.75 -35.67
C GLN A 181 8.17 13.60 -35.37
N ARG A 182 8.15 14.40 -34.31
CA ARG A 182 9.31 15.17 -33.85
C ARG A 182 10.43 14.30 -33.28
N ILE A 183 10.09 13.21 -32.61
CA ILE A 183 11.06 12.28 -32.00
C ILE A 183 11.72 11.41 -33.08
N VAL A 184 10.99 10.98 -34.11
CA VAL A 184 11.54 10.19 -35.22
C VAL A 184 12.45 11.04 -36.14
N ASN A 185 12.06 12.28 -36.46
CA ASN A 185 12.90 13.19 -37.27
C ASN A 185 14.23 13.55 -36.57
N LYS A 186 14.21 13.58 -35.23
CA LYS A 186 15.39 13.86 -34.39
C LYS A 186 16.29 12.64 -34.21
N ALA A 187 15.75 11.42 -34.34
CA ALA A 187 16.52 10.18 -34.23
C ALA A 187 17.23 9.77 -35.55
N LEU A 188 16.76 10.23 -36.71
CA LEU A 188 17.34 9.89 -38.03
C LEU A 188 18.11 11.03 -38.72
N ASN A 189 18.25 12.20 -38.08
CA ASN A 189 19.06 13.34 -38.55
C ASN A 189 18.72 13.86 -39.96
N ILE A 190 17.45 13.85 -40.35
CA ILE A 190 16.99 14.38 -41.64
C ILE A 190 16.47 15.82 -41.41
N PRO A 191 16.97 16.85 -42.13
CA PRO A 191 16.46 18.21 -42.02
C PRO A 191 15.03 18.28 -42.55
N GLU A 192 14.15 18.83 -41.74
CA GLU A 192 12.69 18.86 -41.90
C GLU A 192 12.27 19.58 -43.20
N GLN A 193 11.88 18.83 -44.24
CA GLN A 193 11.12 19.33 -45.39
C GLN A 193 10.05 18.33 -45.85
N ALA A 194 8.79 18.77 -45.68
CA ALA A 194 7.56 18.48 -46.41
C ALA A 194 7.25 17.07 -47.01
N VAL A 195 6.16 16.48 -46.51
CA VAL A 195 5.04 15.82 -47.26
C VAL A 195 5.33 14.52 -48.05
N ASP A 196 4.71 13.39 -47.66
CA ASP A 196 3.55 12.74 -48.33
C ASP A 196 3.38 11.22 -48.03
N VAL A 197 2.14 10.77 -48.26
CA VAL A 197 1.45 9.50 -47.92
C VAL A 197 1.99 8.24 -48.62
N LYS A 198 1.91 7.06 -47.94
CA LYS A 198 1.35 5.75 -48.43
C LYS A 198 1.99 4.54 -47.71
N GLY A 199 1.14 3.64 -47.21
CA GLY A 199 1.51 2.57 -46.28
C GLY A 199 2.23 1.36 -46.88
N MET A 200 2.86 0.58 -45.99
CA MET A 200 3.10 -0.86 -46.10
C MET A 200 3.67 -1.43 -44.79
N VAL A 201 3.19 -2.61 -44.42
CA VAL A 201 3.44 -3.40 -43.20
C VAL A 201 4.92 -3.80 -43.07
N LYS A 202 5.49 -3.79 -41.84
CA LYS A 202 6.76 -4.50 -41.53
C LYS A 202 6.68 -5.28 -40.21
N GLU A 203 7.17 -6.52 -40.29
CA GLU A 203 7.31 -7.53 -39.23
C GLU A 203 8.18 -7.07 -38.05
N ALA A 204 7.93 -7.67 -36.88
CA ALA A 204 8.54 -7.32 -35.60
C ALA A 204 10.07 -7.63 -35.55
N PRO A 205 10.91 -6.73 -35.01
CA PRO A 205 12.35 -6.97 -34.92
C PRO A 205 12.72 -7.77 -33.66
N GLN A 206 13.65 -8.71 -33.83
CA GLN A 206 14.37 -9.37 -32.74
C GLN A 206 15.40 -8.41 -32.11
N PRO A 207 15.74 -8.57 -30.81
CA PRO A 207 16.42 -7.54 -30.03
C PRO A 207 17.90 -7.36 -30.42
N SER A 208 18.28 -6.14 -30.79
CA SER A 208 19.66 -5.69 -31.00
C SER A 208 20.17 -4.88 -29.80
N ALA A 209 21.48 -4.99 -29.56
CA ALA A 209 22.23 -4.58 -28.37
C ALA A 209 22.38 -3.06 -28.15
N ASP A 210 21.29 -2.31 -28.06
CA ASP A 210 21.26 -0.87 -27.74
C ASP A 210 20.47 -0.58 -26.45
N GLU A 211 20.97 -1.02 -25.30
CA GLU A 211 20.38 -0.74 -23.96
C GLU A 211 21.04 0.45 -23.21
N THR A 212 21.83 1.30 -23.87
CA THR A 212 22.80 2.18 -23.16
C THR A 212 22.34 3.60 -22.79
N VAL A 213 21.12 4.03 -23.14
CA VAL A 213 20.69 5.43 -22.91
C VAL A 213 19.92 5.64 -21.60
N VAL A 214 19.31 4.58 -21.03
CA VAL A 214 18.51 4.69 -19.79
C VAL A 214 19.38 4.68 -18.51
N ASP A 215 20.68 4.35 -18.62
CA ASP A 215 21.57 4.19 -17.47
C ASP A 215 22.44 5.42 -17.13
N LEU A 216 22.55 6.42 -18.00
CA LEU A 216 23.45 7.57 -17.79
C LEU A 216 23.02 8.47 -16.62
N ASP A 217 21.73 8.77 -16.48
CA ASP A 217 21.23 9.65 -15.40
C ASP A 217 21.37 8.98 -14.02
N ARG A 218 21.09 7.68 -13.94
CA ARG A 218 21.31 6.86 -12.72
C ARG A 218 22.80 6.77 -12.36
N TYR A 219 23.67 6.61 -13.35
CA TYR A 219 25.12 6.53 -13.13
C TYR A 219 25.67 7.87 -12.60
N GLN A 220 25.15 9.00 -13.08
CA GLN A 220 25.52 10.33 -12.57
C GLN A 220 25.07 10.54 -11.12
N GLN A 221 23.85 10.12 -10.78
CA GLN A 221 23.35 10.20 -9.40
C GLN A 221 24.26 9.40 -8.44
N TYR A 222 24.69 8.20 -8.85
CA TYR A 222 25.62 7.37 -8.07
C TYR A 222 26.98 8.04 -7.80
N GLN A 223 27.53 8.78 -8.77
CA GLN A 223 28.80 9.51 -8.57
C GLN A 223 28.67 10.66 -7.55
N GLY A 224 27.48 11.26 -7.41
CA GLY A 224 27.22 12.29 -6.41
C GLY A 224 27.33 11.77 -4.97
N TYR A 225 27.08 10.48 -4.74
CA TYR A 225 27.13 9.87 -3.41
C TYR A 225 28.51 9.47 -2.95
N LYS A 226 29.45 9.21 -3.87
CA LYS A 226 30.86 8.89 -3.51
C LYS A 226 31.54 9.99 -2.71
N ALA A 227 31.04 11.22 -2.78
CA ALA A 227 31.52 12.32 -1.94
C ALA A 227 31.36 12.01 -0.43
N PHE A 228 30.37 11.20 -0.04
CA PHE A 228 30.13 10.81 1.34
C PHE A 228 31.04 9.67 1.83
N ASP A 229 31.69 8.91 0.94
CA ASP A 229 32.65 7.87 1.37
C ASP A 229 33.90 8.47 2.03
N ASN A 230 34.21 9.73 1.70
CA ASN A 230 35.40 10.44 2.18
C ASN A 230 35.09 11.43 3.32
N THR A 231 33.88 11.43 3.90
CA THR A 231 33.58 12.34 5.01
C THR A 231 34.23 11.86 6.30
N PRO A 232 35.04 12.69 6.98
CA PRO A 232 35.64 12.30 8.25
C PRO A 232 34.56 12.11 9.32
N ILE A 233 34.74 11.08 10.15
CA ILE A 233 33.91 10.86 11.33
C ILE A 233 34.43 11.80 12.42
N PHE A 234 33.55 12.61 12.98
CA PHE A 234 33.87 13.53 14.05
C PHE A 234 33.48 12.90 15.38
N GLU A 235 34.47 12.71 16.25
CA GLU A 235 34.27 12.27 17.64
C GLU A 235 34.78 13.36 18.58
N LEU A 236 34.09 13.53 19.70
CA LEU A 236 34.50 14.45 20.76
C LEU A 236 34.53 13.69 22.08
N ILE A 237 35.73 13.37 22.53
CA ILE A 237 35.95 12.78 23.85
C ILE A 237 36.09 13.94 24.85
N PRO A 238 35.27 13.97 25.92
CA PRO A 238 35.37 15.02 26.94
C PRO A 238 36.80 15.10 27.52
N GLY A 239 37.41 16.28 27.44
CA GLY A 239 38.74 16.56 28.01
C GLY A 239 39.96 16.14 27.18
N GLN A 240 39.79 15.66 25.95
CA GLN A 240 40.92 15.22 25.08
C GLN A 240 41.02 15.94 23.72
N TRP A 241 40.34 17.07 23.54
CA TRP A 241 40.49 17.84 22.30
C TRP A 241 41.77 18.69 22.32
N GLU A 242 42.62 18.53 21.30
CA GLU A 242 43.96 19.14 21.24
C GLU A 242 43.92 20.60 20.75
N SER A 243 42.89 20.99 19.98
CA SER A 243 42.72 22.33 19.42
C SER A 243 41.28 22.84 19.48
N GLU A 244 41.10 24.16 19.67
CA GLU A 244 39.78 24.83 19.58
C GLU A 244 39.16 24.66 18.18
N ASP A 245 39.99 24.53 17.14
CA ASP A 245 39.52 24.31 15.78
C ASP A 245 38.79 22.97 15.62
N ASP A 246 39.20 21.94 16.37
CA ASP A 246 38.56 20.61 16.35
C ASP A 246 37.19 20.67 17.01
N PHE A 247 37.07 21.38 18.14
CA PHE A 247 35.78 21.63 18.79
C PHE A 247 34.82 22.37 17.84
N GLN A 248 35.28 23.43 17.18
CA GLN A 248 34.47 24.15 16.20
C GLN A 248 34.15 23.31 14.96
N ALA A 249 35.01 22.36 14.58
CA ALA A 249 34.72 21.42 13.50
C ALA A 249 33.59 20.45 13.89
N VAL A 250 33.59 19.91 15.11
CA VAL A 250 32.51 19.05 15.65
C VAL A 250 31.18 19.81 15.69
N VAL A 251 31.17 21.03 16.24
CA VAL A 251 29.95 21.87 16.31
C VAL A 251 29.39 22.13 14.91
N ARG A 252 30.26 22.49 13.95
CA ARG A 252 29.85 22.67 12.55
C ARG A 252 29.35 21.38 11.90
N ALA A 253 29.97 20.24 12.21
CA ALA A 253 29.54 18.94 11.71
C ALA A 253 28.15 18.56 12.23
N VAL A 254 27.86 18.79 13.53
CA VAL A 254 26.54 18.56 14.13
C VAL A 254 25.49 19.43 13.44
N TYR A 255 25.72 20.73 13.31
CA TYR A 255 24.76 21.59 12.61
C TYR A 255 24.57 21.17 11.15
N ARG A 256 25.64 20.81 10.45
CA ARG A 256 25.56 20.37 9.05
C ARG A 256 24.74 19.08 8.89
N GLN A 257 24.92 18.13 9.80
CA GLN A 257 24.20 16.86 9.79
C GLN A 257 22.73 17.04 10.17
N VAL A 258 22.49 17.61 11.37
CA VAL A 258 21.15 17.71 11.95
C VAL A 258 20.29 18.67 11.13
N LEU A 259 20.85 19.79 10.65
CA LEU A 259 20.09 20.76 9.85
C LEU A 259 20.15 20.50 8.34
N GLY A 260 20.53 19.28 7.92
CA GLY A 260 20.44 18.88 6.51
C GLY A 260 21.16 19.80 5.55
N ASN A 261 22.37 20.24 5.93
CA ASN A 261 23.20 21.17 5.16
C ASN A 261 22.52 22.52 4.86
N ALA A 262 21.53 22.93 5.67
CA ALA A 262 20.98 24.27 5.61
C ALA A 262 21.96 25.29 6.19
N HIS A 263 22.08 26.45 5.54
CA HIS A 263 22.88 27.53 6.09
C HIS A 263 22.30 28.02 7.43
N VAL A 264 23.18 28.22 8.41
CA VAL A 264 22.86 28.71 9.75
C VAL A 264 23.56 30.05 9.93
N MET A 265 22.80 31.07 10.28
CA MET A 265 23.36 32.39 10.59
C MET A 265 23.95 32.42 12.00
N GLU A 266 24.90 33.31 12.26
CA GLU A 266 25.51 33.42 13.60
C GLU A 266 24.48 33.70 14.70
N SER A 267 23.42 34.46 14.40
CA SER A 267 22.32 34.76 15.32
C SER A 267 21.40 33.58 15.60
N GLU A 268 21.38 32.58 14.71
CA GLU A 268 20.54 31.38 14.84
C GLU A 268 21.25 30.28 15.65
N ARG A 269 22.56 30.42 15.90
CA ARG A 269 23.35 29.42 16.64
C ARG A 269 22.93 29.32 18.11
N LEU A 270 22.92 28.09 18.62
CA LEU A 270 22.55 27.79 19.99
C LEU A 270 23.76 27.95 20.93
N VAL A 271 24.14 29.21 21.22
CA VAL A 271 25.36 29.54 22.00
C VAL A 271 25.37 28.89 23.39
N LYS A 272 24.20 28.72 24.01
CA LYS A 272 24.07 28.09 25.33
C LYS A 272 24.48 26.61 25.30
N SER A 273 23.94 25.85 24.34
CA SER A 273 24.24 24.42 24.21
C SER A 273 25.67 24.19 23.74
N GLU A 274 26.22 25.06 22.89
CA GLU A 274 27.64 25.03 22.52
C GLU A 274 28.55 25.26 23.75
N SER A 275 28.19 26.19 24.63
CA SER A 275 28.95 26.45 25.86
C SER A 275 28.90 25.27 26.83
N GLN A 276 27.74 24.62 26.97
CA GLN A 276 27.59 23.40 27.80
C GLN A 276 28.41 22.23 27.25
N LEU A 277 28.45 22.06 25.93
CA LEU A 277 29.29 21.06 25.27
C LEU A 277 30.78 21.37 25.49
N ARG A 278 31.16 22.65 25.42
CA ARG A 278 32.53 23.11 25.66
C ARG A 278 33.00 22.81 27.09
N SER A 279 32.14 22.99 28.09
CA SER A 279 32.44 22.65 29.49
C SER A 279 32.39 21.14 29.77
N GLY A 280 31.91 20.32 28.82
CA GLY A 280 31.72 18.88 29.01
C GLY A 280 30.56 18.54 29.95
N GLU A 281 29.61 19.47 30.15
CA GLU A 281 28.41 19.21 30.95
C GLU A 281 27.42 18.30 30.23
N ILE A 282 27.43 18.35 28.90
CA ILE A 282 26.59 17.54 28.01
C ILE A 282 27.46 16.73 27.04
N SER A 283 26.99 15.55 26.64
CA SER A 283 27.62 14.73 25.60
C SER A 283 27.28 15.25 24.19
N VAL A 284 27.92 14.71 23.16
CA VAL A 284 27.58 15.04 21.77
C VAL A 284 26.16 14.62 21.46
N ARG A 285 25.71 13.47 21.98
CA ARG A 285 24.31 13.01 21.84
C ARG A 285 23.32 14.00 22.47
N GLU A 286 23.60 14.48 23.68
CA GLU A 286 22.75 15.47 24.33
C GLU A 286 22.77 16.83 23.60
N PHE A 287 23.92 17.21 23.03
CA PHE A 287 23.98 18.38 22.16
C PHE A 287 23.11 18.19 20.91
N VAL A 288 23.18 17.03 20.23
CA VAL A 288 22.30 16.68 19.10
C VAL A 288 20.82 16.73 19.51
N ARG A 289 20.47 16.22 20.70
CA ARG A 289 19.11 16.31 21.27
C ARG A 289 18.64 17.76 21.39
N GLN A 290 19.47 18.63 21.96
CA GLN A 290 19.13 20.04 22.11
C GLN A 290 19.01 20.77 20.76
N VAL A 291 19.84 20.43 19.77
CA VAL A 291 19.71 20.99 18.41
C VAL A 291 18.41 20.51 17.75
N ALA A 292 18.09 19.22 17.84
CA ALA A 292 16.89 18.65 17.23
C ALA A 292 15.59 19.16 17.87
N LYS A 293 15.58 19.39 19.19
CA LYS A 293 14.43 19.98 19.91
C LYS A 293 14.31 21.50 19.77
N SER A 294 15.30 22.16 19.18
CA SER A 294 15.28 23.62 19.04
C SER A 294 14.17 24.10 18.10
N GLU A 295 13.67 25.32 18.36
CA GLU A 295 12.71 26.00 17.48
C GLU A 295 13.26 26.17 16.05
N LEU A 296 14.59 26.28 15.91
CA LEU A 296 15.27 26.35 14.62
C LEU A 296 15.02 25.09 13.79
N TYR A 297 15.21 23.91 14.39
CA TYR A 297 14.94 22.65 13.70
C TYR A 297 13.45 22.49 13.41
N GLN A 298 12.61 22.74 14.42
CA GLN A 298 11.15 22.58 14.31
C GLN A 298 10.55 23.45 13.20
N SER A 299 10.92 24.73 13.14
CA SER A 299 10.43 25.68 12.11
C SER A 299 10.87 25.31 10.69
N ARG A 300 11.96 24.55 10.52
CA ARG A 300 12.49 24.16 9.21
C ARG A 300 11.96 22.80 8.73
N PHE A 301 11.87 21.81 9.62
CA PHE A 301 11.65 20.42 9.24
C PHE A 301 10.38 19.79 9.80
N PHE A 302 9.73 20.42 10.78
CA PHE A 302 8.47 19.93 11.36
C PHE A 302 7.28 20.78 10.93
N THR A 303 7.26 22.07 11.24
CA THR A 303 6.13 22.97 10.98
C THR A 303 5.71 23.06 9.50
N PRO A 304 6.64 23.19 8.52
CA PRO A 304 6.27 23.31 7.10
C PRO A 304 6.20 21.96 6.38
N CYS A 305 6.39 20.83 7.07
CA CYS A 305 6.49 19.51 6.47
C CYS A 305 5.24 18.66 6.74
N TYR A 306 4.93 17.74 5.84
CA TYR A 306 3.99 16.67 6.16
C TYR A 306 4.57 15.76 7.24
N ARG A 307 3.71 15.13 8.04
CA ARG A 307 4.10 14.22 9.13
C ARG A 307 5.13 13.18 8.70
N TYR A 308 4.82 12.38 7.67
CA TYR A 308 5.74 11.35 7.18
C TYR A 308 7.01 11.93 6.54
N ARG A 309 6.97 13.16 6.03
CA ARG A 309 8.20 13.83 5.59
C ARG A 309 9.10 14.19 6.76
N ALA A 310 8.53 14.69 7.86
CA ALA A 310 9.29 14.99 9.06
C ALA A 310 9.94 13.72 9.64
N ILE A 311 9.20 12.61 9.69
CA ILE A 311 9.72 11.30 10.10
C ILE A 311 10.87 10.85 9.19
N GLU A 312 10.71 10.88 7.86
CA GLU A 312 11.79 10.56 6.90
C GLU A 312 13.06 11.38 7.15
N LEU A 313 12.89 12.68 7.44
CA LEU A 313 14.00 13.59 7.74
C LEU A 313 14.64 13.29 9.10
N ASN A 314 13.85 12.95 10.13
CA ASN A 314 14.38 12.56 11.44
C ASN A 314 15.27 11.31 11.31
N PHE A 315 14.82 10.26 10.60
CA PHE A 315 15.62 9.09 10.28
C PHE A 315 16.93 9.46 9.57
N LYS A 316 16.86 10.38 8.61
CA LYS A 316 18.05 10.85 7.89
C LYS A 316 19.02 11.64 8.79
N HIS A 317 18.52 12.60 9.56
CA HIS A 317 19.33 13.53 10.33
C HIS A 317 19.93 12.88 11.57
N LEU A 318 19.15 12.08 12.29
CA LEU A 318 19.54 11.49 13.57
C LEU A 318 20.16 10.09 13.42
N LEU A 319 19.56 9.22 12.60
CA LEU A 319 20.05 7.84 12.41
C LEU A 319 20.94 7.66 11.19
N GLY A 320 20.99 8.66 10.30
CA GLY A 320 21.83 8.65 9.11
C GLY A 320 21.33 7.76 7.98
N ARG A 321 20.11 7.22 8.05
CA ARG A 321 19.54 6.26 7.07
C ARG A 321 18.11 6.62 6.69
N ALA A 322 17.58 5.99 5.64
CA ALA A 322 16.14 5.98 5.42
C ALA A 322 15.44 4.91 6.29
N PRO A 323 14.12 5.05 6.53
CA PRO A 323 13.33 3.95 7.10
C PRO A 323 13.44 2.70 6.21
N ASP A 324 13.55 1.54 6.84
CA ASP A 324 13.65 0.25 6.16
C ASP A 324 12.28 -0.25 5.69
N SER A 325 11.24 0.00 6.50
CA SER A 325 9.86 -0.44 6.29
C SER A 325 8.88 0.63 6.72
N TYR A 326 7.68 0.60 6.13
CA TYR A 326 6.57 1.41 6.61
C TYR A 326 6.26 1.16 8.10
N GLN A 327 6.50 -0.07 8.59
CA GLN A 327 6.29 -0.43 10.00
C GLN A 327 7.16 0.36 10.98
N GLU A 328 8.35 0.82 10.57
CA GLU A 328 9.19 1.66 11.43
C GLU A 328 8.60 3.06 11.61
N MET A 329 7.81 3.56 10.66
CA MET A 329 7.25 4.91 10.71
C MET A 329 5.97 5.01 11.54
N ILE A 330 5.25 3.90 11.73
CA ILE A 330 4.00 3.83 12.50
C ILE A 330 4.21 4.27 13.95
N PRO A 331 5.14 3.68 14.74
CA PRO A 331 5.29 4.06 16.15
C PRO A 331 5.65 5.54 16.33
N HIS A 332 6.45 6.12 15.43
CA HIS A 332 6.75 7.55 15.45
C HIS A 332 5.52 8.43 15.18
N SER A 333 4.64 7.99 14.28
CA SER A 333 3.35 8.68 14.08
C SER A 333 2.50 8.62 15.34
N ASP A 334 2.46 7.47 16.02
CA ASP A 334 1.66 7.28 17.24
C ASP A 334 2.21 8.12 18.41
N ILE A 335 3.55 8.17 18.58
CA ILE A 335 4.21 9.01 19.59
C ILE A 335 3.90 10.50 19.33
N LEU A 336 3.92 10.95 18.08
CA LEU A 336 3.56 12.32 17.73
C LEU A 336 2.11 12.67 18.09
N ASP A 337 1.19 11.71 18.00
CA ASP A 337 -0.23 11.89 18.34
C ASP A 337 -0.47 11.90 19.85
N HIS A 338 0.30 11.13 20.63
CA HIS A 338 0.08 10.96 22.06
C HIS A 338 0.99 11.80 22.96
N GLU A 339 2.27 11.88 22.65
CA GLU A 339 3.31 12.46 23.51
C GLU A 339 3.91 13.76 22.92
N GLY A 340 3.80 13.93 21.61
CA GLY A 340 4.19 15.13 20.88
C GLY A 340 5.62 15.09 20.30
N TYR A 341 6.07 16.24 19.81
CA TYR A 341 7.29 16.35 19.00
C TYR A 341 8.58 16.03 19.76
N GLU A 342 8.71 16.53 20.99
CA GLU A 342 9.95 16.33 21.76
C GLU A 342 10.16 14.85 22.14
N ALA A 343 9.07 14.14 22.44
CA ALA A 343 9.08 12.71 22.73
C ALA A 343 9.45 11.88 21.49
N ASP A 344 8.96 12.26 20.31
CA ASP A 344 9.36 11.61 19.05
C ASP A 344 10.87 11.75 18.81
N ILE A 345 11.46 12.93 19.03
CA ILE A 345 12.92 13.13 18.93
C ILE A 345 13.70 12.25 19.92
N ASP A 346 13.23 12.16 21.18
CA ASP A 346 13.87 11.31 22.18
C ASP A 346 13.82 9.84 21.79
N SER A 347 12.71 9.37 21.19
CA SER A 347 12.57 7.99 20.74
C SER A 347 13.66 7.54 19.75
N TYR A 348 14.16 8.46 18.91
CA TYR A 348 15.28 8.17 18.00
C TYR A 348 16.62 8.09 18.73
N LEU A 349 16.88 9.02 19.64
CA LEU A 349 18.18 9.18 20.31
C LEU A 349 18.39 8.20 21.46
N ASP A 350 17.31 7.71 22.07
CA ASP A 350 17.32 6.68 23.10
C ASP A 350 17.13 5.26 22.53
N SER A 351 17.08 5.13 21.21
CA SER A 351 17.07 3.82 20.55
C SER A 351 18.40 3.08 20.69
N ASP A 352 18.32 1.76 20.82
CA ASP A 352 19.51 0.89 20.82
C ASP A 352 20.31 1.03 19.51
N GLU A 353 19.66 1.36 18.39
CA GLU A 353 20.36 1.59 17.12
C GLU A 353 21.28 2.81 17.20
N TYR A 354 20.80 3.93 17.74
CA TYR A 354 21.62 5.13 17.89
C TYR A 354 22.80 4.87 18.82
N GLN A 355 22.55 4.21 19.96
CA GLN A 355 23.59 3.89 20.94
C GLN A 355 24.67 2.97 20.36
N ASN A 356 24.28 1.94 19.62
CA ASN A 356 25.22 1.00 19.00
C ASN A 356 26.00 1.61 17.82
N ALA A 357 25.45 2.62 17.14
CA ALA A 357 26.06 3.23 15.96
C ALA A 357 26.99 4.41 16.27
N PHE A 358 26.57 5.28 17.20
CA PHE A 358 27.25 6.55 17.50
C PHE A 358 27.66 6.65 18.97
N GLY A 359 26.91 6.02 19.88
CA GLY A 359 27.11 6.20 21.32
C GLY A 359 26.93 7.67 21.73
N GLU A 360 27.74 8.12 22.70
CA GLU A 360 27.59 9.45 23.31
C GLU A 360 28.46 10.55 22.67
N ASN A 361 29.54 10.15 21.99
CA ASN A 361 30.65 11.04 21.62
C ASN A 361 30.82 11.23 20.12
N ILE A 362 30.14 10.44 19.27
CA ILE A 362 30.28 10.51 17.82
C ILE A 362 29.13 11.32 17.24
N VAL A 363 29.45 12.24 16.33
CA VAL A 363 28.44 12.99 15.57
C VAL A 363 27.76 12.04 14.58
N PRO A 364 26.41 12.07 14.47
CA PRO A 364 25.72 11.27 13.47
C PRO A 364 26.25 11.53 12.07
N TYR A 365 26.33 10.48 11.26
CA TYR A 365 26.80 10.55 9.89
C TYR A 365 25.91 9.68 8.99
N TYR A 366 25.94 9.92 7.68
CA TYR A 366 25.13 9.16 6.74
C TYR A 366 25.62 7.70 6.63
N ARG A 367 24.71 6.76 6.89
CA ARG A 367 24.90 5.31 6.90
C ARG A 367 24.13 4.68 5.77
N TYR A 368 24.55 4.98 4.54
CA TYR A 368 23.92 4.46 3.32
C TYR A 368 24.49 3.11 2.87
N LYS A 369 25.47 2.53 3.58
CA LYS A 369 26.04 1.22 3.20
C LYS A 369 25.14 0.10 3.69
N THR A 370 25.00 -0.95 2.87
CA THR A 370 24.24 -2.15 3.25
C THR A 370 24.91 -2.84 4.45
N ARG A 371 24.10 -3.26 5.43
CA ARG A 371 24.52 -4.16 6.51
C ARG A 371 23.98 -5.56 6.24
N ASN A 372 24.73 -6.56 6.70
CA ASN A 372 24.30 -7.96 6.62
C ASN A 372 22.99 -8.14 7.41
N GLY A 373 21.99 -8.75 6.79
CA GLY A 373 20.69 -9.01 7.39
C GLY A 373 19.68 -7.84 7.32
N GLN A 374 20.04 -6.70 6.73
CA GLN A 374 19.10 -5.60 6.49
C GLN A 374 18.47 -5.65 5.08
N SER A 375 17.33 -4.98 4.92
CA SER A 375 16.62 -4.91 3.65
C SER A 375 17.41 -4.09 2.62
N MET A 376 17.33 -4.48 1.34
CA MET A 376 17.85 -3.64 0.25
C MET A 376 16.98 -2.39 0.02
N LEU A 377 15.75 -2.37 0.55
CA LEU A 377 14.84 -1.23 0.42
C LEU A 377 15.41 0.00 1.13
N GLY A 378 15.83 -0.12 2.39
CA GLY A 378 16.46 1.00 3.13
C GLY A 378 17.66 1.59 2.39
N PHE A 379 18.49 0.75 1.78
CA PHE A 379 19.60 1.19 0.93
C PHE A 379 19.11 2.05 -0.25
N THR A 380 18.18 1.53 -1.06
CA THR A 380 17.65 2.26 -2.23
C THR A 380 16.93 3.55 -1.84
N ASN A 381 16.17 3.50 -0.75
CA ASN A 381 15.39 4.59 -0.20
C ASN A 381 16.28 5.73 0.33
N THR A 382 17.46 5.40 0.85
CA THR A 382 18.42 6.40 1.32
C THR A 382 18.85 7.33 0.17
N PHE A 383 18.93 6.85 -1.07
CA PHE A 383 19.21 7.69 -2.24
C PHE A 383 18.03 8.58 -2.69
N GLY A 384 16.81 8.30 -2.24
CA GLY A 384 15.69 9.23 -2.42
C GLY A 384 15.76 10.43 -1.46
N LEU A 385 16.30 10.20 -0.26
CA LEU A 385 16.47 11.25 0.75
C LEU A 385 17.79 12.01 0.59
N LEU A 386 18.86 11.33 0.21
CA LEU A 386 20.17 11.91 -0.06
C LEU A 386 20.22 12.26 -1.54
N ALA A 387 20.31 13.54 -1.91
CA ALA A 387 20.40 13.94 -3.32
C ALA A 387 21.87 14.13 -3.76
N SER A 388 22.60 15.00 -3.06
CA SER A 388 24.03 15.26 -3.30
C SER A 388 24.67 15.89 -2.07
N ALA A 389 26.00 15.89 -1.99
CA ALA A 389 26.76 16.48 -0.88
C ALA A 389 26.57 17.99 -0.68
N SER A 390 26.09 18.69 -1.72
CA SER A 390 25.80 20.13 -1.69
C SER A 390 24.31 20.45 -1.61
N SER A 391 23.45 19.44 -1.64
CA SER A 391 22.00 19.64 -1.50
C SER A 391 21.68 20.08 -0.08
N SER A 392 20.67 20.93 0.07
CA SER A 392 20.04 21.21 1.36
C SER A 392 18.70 20.49 1.45
N ASP A 393 18.35 20.01 2.63
CA ASP A 393 17.04 19.40 2.88
C ASP A 393 15.91 20.42 3.06
N LYS A 394 16.26 21.70 3.25
CA LYS A 394 15.32 22.82 3.20
C LYS A 394 14.97 23.10 1.74
N ASP A 395 14.00 22.37 1.20
CA ASP A 395 13.55 22.54 -0.18
C ASP A 395 12.12 23.10 -0.25
N PRO A 396 11.95 24.43 -0.40
CA PRO A 396 10.62 25.01 -0.54
C PRO A 396 9.96 24.68 -1.90
N LYS A 397 10.69 24.13 -2.88
CA LYS A 397 10.16 23.91 -4.24
C LYS A 397 9.28 22.67 -4.35
N THR A 398 9.48 21.69 -3.48
CA THR A 398 8.80 20.38 -3.52
C THR A 398 7.63 20.29 -2.55
N ASN A 399 7.15 21.42 -2.02
CA ASN A 399 6.09 21.50 -1.00
C ASN A 399 6.34 20.56 0.19
N ASN A 400 7.59 20.20 0.47
CA ASN A 400 7.99 19.25 1.51
C ASN A 400 7.22 17.91 1.47
N ALA A 401 6.83 17.41 0.30
CA ALA A 401 6.17 16.10 0.19
C ALA A 401 7.10 14.94 0.63
N PRO A 402 6.55 13.86 1.22
CA PRO A 402 7.35 12.67 1.54
C PRO A 402 7.92 12.06 0.27
N ARG A 403 9.20 11.67 0.31
CA ARG A 403 9.93 11.19 -0.88
C ARG A 403 9.91 9.67 -1.00
N VAL A 404 9.90 8.98 0.12
CA VAL A 404 10.11 7.53 0.20
C VAL A 404 8.85 6.80 0.66
N MET A 405 7.91 7.49 1.29
CA MET A 405 6.64 6.93 1.77
C MET A 405 5.91 6.02 0.76
N THR A 406 5.82 6.43 -0.51
CA THR A 406 5.17 5.62 -1.55
C THR A 406 5.93 4.33 -1.84
N ALA A 407 7.27 4.39 -1.86
CA ALA A 407 8.14 3.24 -2.02
C ALA A 407 8.03 2.27 -0.83
N LEU A 408 7.94 2.80 0.39
CA LEU A 408 7.77 2.01 1.62
C LEU A 408 6.41 1.32 1.70
N MET A 409 5.33 2.02 1.38
CA MET A 409 3.99 1.42 1.40
C MET A 409 3.85 0.28 0.38
N LEU A 410 4.46 0.43 -0.80
CA LEU A 410 4.41 -0.55 -1.88
C LEU A 410 5.50 -1.62 -1.77
N ASN A 411 6.39 -1.54 -0.78
CA ASN A 411 7.59 -2.37 -0.66
C ASN A 411 8.40 -2.46 -1.97
N ASN A 412 8.48 -1.35 -2.71
CA ASN A 412 9.14 -1.25 -4.00
C ASN A 412 10.37 -0.36 -3.87
N PRO A 413 11.56 -0.72 -4.41
CA PRO A 413 12.73 0.14 -4.36
C PRO A 413 12.47 1.54 -4.94
N TYR A 414 13.04 2.55 -4.28
CA TYR A 414 12.97 3.93 -4.75
C TYR A 414 13.54 4.06 -6.17
N GLY A 415 12.82 4.79 -7.03
CA GLY A 415 13.22 5.01 -8.41
C GLY A 415 12.87 3.86 -9.38
N ALA A 416 12.15 2.83 -8.92
CA ALA A 416 11.57 1.84 -9.83
C ALA A 416 10.68 2.55 -10.87
N PRO A 417 10.87 2.27 -12.19
CA PRO A 417 10.04 2.86 -13.21
C PRO A 417 8.59 2.46 -12.96
N LYS A 418 7.67 3.43 -13.00
CA LYS A 418 6.24 3.11 -12.97
C LYS A 418 5.95 2.22 -14.18
N PRO A 419 5.23 1.09 -14.02
CA PRO A 419 4.88 0.24 -15.16
C PRO A 419 4.07 1.06 -16.17
N THR A 420 4.65 1.31 -17.34
CA THR A 420 4.03 2.11 -18.40
C THR A 420 3.09 1.28 -19.28
N ASP A 421 3.28 -0.04 -19.30
CA ASP A 421 2.53 -0.94 -20.18
C ASP A 421 1.36 -1.60 -19.44
N ALA A 422 0.19 -1.68 -20.09
CA ALA A 422 -0.98 -2.35 -19.51
C ALA A 422 -0.71 -3.83 -19.17
N ARG A 423 0.20 -4.50 -19.90
CA ARG A 423 0.64 -5.86 -19.58
C ARG A 423 1.53 -5.93 -18.35
N SER A 424 2.48 -5.01 -18.19
CA SER A 424 3.32 -4.98 -16.98
C SER A 424 2.53 -4.53 -15.77
N LEU A 425 1.53 -3.66 -15.93
CA LEU A 425 0.52 -3.34 -14.91
C LEU A 425 -0.35 -4.55 -14.55
N ALA A 426 -0.78 -5.35 -15.52
CA ALA A 426 -1.52 -6.58 -15.26
C ALA A 426 -0.65 -7.63 -14.57
N GLU A 427 0.61 -7.80 -15.00
CA GLU A 427 1.58 -8.67 -14.36
C GLU A 427 1.97 -8.18 -12.96
N GLU A 428 2.10 -6.87 -12.75
CA GLU A 428 2.35 -6.27 -11.43
C GLU A 428 1.12 -6.35 -10.53
N ALA A 429 -0.09 -6.16 -11.05
CA ALA A 429 -1.32 -6.41 -10.32
C ALA A 429 -1.46 -7.90 -9.96
N VAL A 430 -1.01 -8.81 -10.84
CA VAL A 430 -0.91 -10.25 -10.56
C VAL A 430 0.19 -10.54 -9.52
N LYS A 431 1.30 -9.79 -9.51
CA LYS A 431 2.35 -9.84 -8.47
C LYS A 431 1.97 -9.15 -7.16
N GLN A 432 1.05 -8.20 -7.16
CA GLN A 432 0.53 -7.54 -5.95
C GLN A 432 -0.62 -8.35 -5.35
N THR A 433 -1.40 -9.06 -6.18
CA THR A 433 -2.37 -10.08 -5.74
C THR A 433 -1.73 -11.40 -5.37
N SER A 434 -0.50 -11.64 -5.81
CA SER A 434 0.40 -12.61 -5.20
C SER A 434 1.18 -11.87 -4.13
N PRO A 435 0.65 -11.60 -2.93
CA PRO A 435 1.46 -10.95 -1.93
C PRO A 435 2.76 -11.75 -1.84
N ALA A 436 3.88 -11.09 -2.13
CA ALA A 436 5.12 -11.39 -1.47
C ALA A 436 4.86 -11.09 0.01
N LEU A 437 4.05 -11.95 0.63
CA LEU A 437 4.35 -12.48 1.92
C LEU A 437 5.85 -12.74 1.84
N SER A 438 6.64 -11.83 2.44
CA SER A 438 7.53 -12.36 3.45
C SER A 438 6.62 -13.26 4.24
N VAL A 439 6.77 -14.55 3.97
CA VAL A 439 6.18 -15.60 4.76
C VAL A 439 6.89 -15.38 6.10
N ILE A 440 6.41 -14.41 6.88
CA ILE A 440 6.04 -14.74 8.25
C ILE A 440 5.18 -15.96 8.00
N THR A 441 5.78 -17.12 8.21
CA THR A 441 5.10 -18.39 8.19
C THR A 441 4.17 -18.38 9.39
N THR A 442 3.19 -17.48 9.42
CA THR A 442 1.91 -17.78 10.01
C THR A 442 1.38 -18.87 9.10
N LYS A 443 1.79 -20.11 9.41
CA LYS A 443 1.16 -21.30 8.88
C LYS A 443 -0.32 -21.06 9.10
N SER A 444 -1.05 -20.71 8.03
CA SER A 444 -2.50 -20.74 8.07
C SER A 444 -2.83 -22.22 8.12
N TYR A 445 -2.79 -22.76 9.33
CA TYR A 445 -3.12 -24.14 9.64
C TYR A 445 -4.51 -24.39 9.09
N SER A 446 -4.62 -25.40 8.22
CA SER A 446 -5.90 -25.76 7.65
C SER A 446 -6.87 -26.10 8.78
N VAL A 447 -8.17 -25.80 8.59
CA VAL A 447 -9.21 -26.19 9.56
C VAL A 447 -9.17 -27.70 9.82
N GLU A 448 -8.76 -28.48 8.82
CA GLU A 448 -8.52 -29.91 8.87
C GLU A 448 -7.39 -30.27 9.86
N GLU A 449 -6.23 -29.63 9.80
CA GLU A 449 -5.11 -29.88 10.73
C GLU A 449 -5.50 -29.57 12.19
N ARG A 450 -6.31 -28.53 12.43
CA ARG A 450 -6.85 -28.23 13.77
C ARG A 450 -7.75 -29.34 14.30
N GLN A 451 -8.65 -29.84 13.45
CA GLN A 451 -9.56 -30.93 13.82
C GLN A 451 -8.78 -32.22 14.10
N GLU A 452 -7.79 -32.55 13.28
CA GLU A 452 -6.93 -33.72 13.49
C GLU A 452 -6.14 -33.64 14.81
N LEU A 453 -5.56 -32.48 15.12
CA LEU A 453 -4.83 -32.28 16.37
C LEU A 453 -5.76 -32.34 17.59
N SER A 454 -6.95 -31.76 17.50
CA SER A 454 -7.97 -31.85 18.55
C SER A 454 -8.40 -33.29 18.83
N VAL A 455 -8.62 -34.09 17.78
CA VAL A 455 -8.96 -35.52 17.92
C VAL A 455 -7.80 -36.29 18.56
N LYS A 456 -6.55 -36.02 18.16
CA LYS A 456 -5.36 -36.67 18.74
C LYS A 456 -5.19 -36.36 20.23
N VAL A 457 -5.46 -35.14 20.67
CA VAL A 457 -5.42 -34.78 22.10
C VAL A 457 -6.44 -35.60 22.89
N GLN A 458 -7.68 -35.71 22.40
CA GLN A 458 -8.72 -36.51 23.05
C GLN A 458 -8.35 -38.00 23.12
N GLU A 459 -7.82 -38.56 22.02
CA GLU A 459 -7.36 -39.95 21.99
C GLU A 459 -6.22 -40.21 22.99
N GLN A 460 -5.27 -39.26 23.11
CA GLN A 460 -4.15 -39.37 24.05
C GLN A 460 -4.62 -39.25 25.51
N GLU A 461 -5.57 -38.38 25.82
CA GLU A 461 -6.19 -38.27 27.16
C GLU A 461 -6.87 -39.58 27.57
N ASP A 462 -7.62 -40.20 26.66
CA ASP A 462 -8.25 -41.51 26.89
C ASP A 462 -7.20 -42.61 27.14
N ILE A 463 -6.09 -42.60 26.40
CA ILE A 463 -4.99 -43.55 26.60
C ILE A 463 -4.35 -43.33 27.97
N ILE A 464 -4.07 -42.08 28.35
CA ILE A 464 -3.48 -41.74 29.65
C ILE A 464 -4.38 -42.24 30.78
N ALA A 465 -5.68 -41.96 30.73
CA ALA A 465 -6.64 -42.43 31.75
C ALA A 465 -6.67 -43.97 31.85
N ARG A 466 -6.62 -44.69 30.72
CA ARG A 466 -6.53 -46.17 30.70
C ARG A 466 -5.21 -46.69 31.26
N LEU A 467 -4.10 -45.98 31.04
CA LEU A 467 -2.80 -46.36 31.59
C LEU A 467 -2.73 -46.11 33.09
N GLU A 468 -3.26 -44.98 33.57
CA GLU A 468 -3.31 -44.66 35.01
C GLU A 468 -4.16 -45.65 35.79
N THR A 469 -5.35 -46.00 35.27
CA THR A 469 -6.20 -47.05 35.87
C THR A 469 -5.49 -48.41 35.90
N ARG A 470 -4.82 -48.79 34.81
CA ARG A 470 -4.03 -50.03 34.77
C ARG A 470 -2.85 -50.01 35.74
N LEU A 471 -2.20 -48.85 35.90
CA LEU A 471 -1.09 -48.68 36.82
C LEU A 471 -1.60 -48.86 38.26
N SER A 472 -2.70 -48.20 38.65
CA SER A 472 -3.27 -48.30 40.01
C SER A 472 -3.70 -49.72 40.39
N GLU A 473 -4.28 -50.47 39.45
CA GLU A 473 -4.59 -51.90 39.64
C GLU A 473 -3.34 -52.74 39.97
N MET A 474 -2.19 -52.44 39.35
CA MET A 474 -0.94 -53.17 39.54
C MET A 474 -0.12 -52.71 40.74
N GLN A 475 -0.35 -51.50 41.27
CA GLN A 475 0.45 -50.90 42.34
C GLN A 475 0.50 -51.77 43.60
N THR A 476 -0.63 -52.36 43.99
CA THR A 476 -0.72 -53.16 45.22
C THR A 476 0.21 -54.39 45.18
N MET A 477 0.17 -55.14 44.08
CA MET A 477 1.03 -56.31 43.86
C MET A 477 2.48 -55.93 43.58
N ALA A 478 2.72 -54.85 42.83
CA ALA A 478 4.05 -54.33 42.58
C ALA A 478 4.75 -53.86 43.87
N GLY A 479 4.03 -53.21 44.77
CA GLY A 479 4.52 -52.79 46.08
C GLY A 479 4.97 -53.97 46.94
N LEU A 480 4.21 -55.07 46.96
CA LEU A 480 4.62 -56.32 47.63
C LEU A 480 5.91 -56.89 47.02
N GLY A 481 6.06 -56.83 45.69
CA GLY A 481 7.26 -57.25 44.98
C GLY A 481 8.48 -56.38 45.27
N ALA A 482 8.27 -55.07 45.36
CA ALA A 482 9.29 -54.07 45.69
C ALA A 482 9.85 -54.30 47.10
N ILE A 483 8.97 -54.49 48.09
CA ILE A 483 9.33 -54.86 49.47
C ILE A 483 10.13 -56.16 49.47
N ALA A 484 9.70 -57.15 48.67
CA ALA A 484 10.38 -58.42 48.53
C ALA A 484 11.80 -58.32 47.94
N LEU A 485 12.08 -57.32 47.10
CA LEU A 485 13.39 -57.08 46.48
C LEU A 485 14.23 -56.02 47.20
N ASN A 486 13.69 -55.44 48.28
CA ASN A 486 14.29 -54.31 48.97
C ASN A 486 14.63 -53.14 48.01
N ARG A 487 13.76 -52.94 47.01
CA ARG A 487 13.86 -51.85 46.04
C ARG A 487 12.73 -50.85 46.27
N PRO A 488 12.98 -49.54 46.20
CA PRO A 488 11.92 -48.56 46.28
C PRO A 488 11.08 -48.60 44.99
N PHE A 489 9.76 -48.71 45.14
CA PHE A 489 8.78 -48.42 44.09
C PHE A 489 8.14 -47.09 44.48
N THR A 490 8.72 -45.97 44.01
CA THR A 490 8.34 -44.62 44.45
C THR A 490 7.08 -44.14 43.75
N GLU A 491 6.05 -43.84 44.55
CA GLU A 491 4.91 -43.02 44.17
C GLU A 491 5.35 -41.56 44.05
N ASP A 492 5.42 -41.03 42.82
CA ASP A 492 5.36 -39.57 42.63
C ASP A 492 3.88 -39.17 42.65
N VAL A 493 3.29 -38.97 43.84
CA VAL A 493 2.02 -38.24 43.96
C VAL A 493 2.35 -36.74 43.84
N ALA A 494 2.52 -36.28 42.61
CA ALA A 494 2.51 -34.85 42.31
C ALA A 494 1.07 -34.44 41.98
N VAL A 495 0.33 -34.00 43.00
CA VAL A 495 -0.80 -33.10 42.80
C VAL A 495 -0.20 -31.78 42.32
N ASN A 496 -0.05 -31.64 41.00
CA ASN A 496 0.31 -30.36 40.40
C ASN A 496 -0.95 -29.48 40.37
N THR A 497 -1.21 -28.80 41.49
CA THR A 497 -1.89 -27.51 41.46
C THR A 497 -0.97 -26.51 40.77
N SER A 498 -1.06 -26.41 39.44
CA SER A 498 -0.49 -25.30 38.68
C SER A 498 -1.59 -24.63 37.86
N SER A 499 -2.38 -23.79 38.52
CA SER A 499 -3.22 -22.78 37.87
C SER A 499 -3.02 -21.41 38.52
N THR A 500 -1.75 -20.99 38.57
CA THR A 500 -1.38 -19.57 38.67
C THR A 500 -0.70 -19.14 37.38
N ALA A 501 -1.53 -19.00 36.34
CA ALA A 501 -1.25 -18.21 35.14
C ALA A 501 -2.60 -17.85 34.50
N ALA A 502 -3.39 -17.04 35.22
CA ALA A 502 -4.64 -16.47 34.74
C ALA A 502 -4.61 -14.95 34.97
N ILE A 503 -3.65 -14.26 34.37
CA ILE A 503 -3.72 -12.82 34.11
C ILE A 503 -3.07 -12.58 32.74
N ILE A 504 -3.87 -12.02 31.83
CA ILE A 504 -3.62 -11.61 30.43
C ILE A 504 -3.78 -12.72 29.37
N ALA A 505 -5.01 -12.84 28.87
CA ALA A 505 -5.30 -13.15 27.46
C ALA A 505 -6.75 -12.73 27.14
N MET A 506 -7.01 -11.43 27.17
CA MET A 506 -8.00 -10.85 26.27
C MET A 506 -7.20 -10.45 25.02
N PHE A 507 -7.61 -10.93 23.83
CA PHE A 507 -6.90 -10.93 22.53
C PHE A 507 -5.87 -12.05 22.31
N ASP A 508 -6.23 -13.13 21.59
CA ASP A 508 -5.86 -13.35 20.18
C ASP A 508 -6.17 -14.79 19.76
N SER A 509 -7.07 -14.99 18.79
CA SER A 509 -7.43 -16.31 18.22
C SER A 509 -6.37 -16.89 17.28
N LYS A 510 -5.10 -16.46 17.40
CA LYS A 510 -4.00 -16.78 16.48
C LYS A 510 -3.07 -17.89 17.00
N ASN A 511 -3.12 -18.24 18.30
CA ASN A 511 -2.15 -19.17 18.93
C ASN A 511 -2.66 -20.60 19.18
N ASP A 512 -3.95 -20.90 18.92
CA ASP A 512 -4.57 -22.17 19.34
C ASP A 512 -3.89 -23.46 18.78
N VAL A 513 -3.31 -23.41 17.58
CA VAL A 513 -2.74 -24.64 16.96
C VAL A 513 -1.39 -25.00 17.55
N ASP A 514 -0.57 -24.01 17.86
CA ASP A 514 0.75 -24.26 18.44
C ASP A 514 0.59 -24.77 19.88
N GLU A 515 -0.41 -24.27 20.61
CA GLU A 515 -0.83 -24.84 21.90
C GLU A 515 -1.31 -26.30 21.78
N LEU A 516 -2.12 -26.63 20.76
CA LEU A 516 -2.56 -28.01 20.52
C LEU A 516 -1.39 -28.94 20.20
N LYS A 517 -0.37 -28.47 19.46
CA LYS A 517 0.83 -29.27 19.17
C LYS A 517 1.68 -29.52 20.40
N GLU A 518 1.84 -28.51 21.26
CA GLU A 518 2.55 -28.65 22.53
C GLU A 518 1.81 -29.61 23.48
N LYS A 519 0.47 -29.59 23.48
CA LYS A 519 -0.32 -30.59 24.22
C LYS A 519 -0.11 -32.01 23.71
N VAL A 520 -0.11 -32.22 22.39
CA VAL A 520 0.12 -33.54 21.79
C VAL A 520 1.52 -34.08 22.10
N SER A 521 2.56 -33.23 22.09
CA SER A 521 3.92 -33.66 22.42
C SER A 521 4.07 -34.01 23.90
N THR A 522 3.54 -33.17 24.79
CA THR A 522 3.58 -33.39 26.24
C THR A 522 2.80 -34.65 26.65
N GLN A 523 1.60 -34.87 26.11
CA GLN A 523 0.82 -36.09 26.35
C GLN A 523 1.53 -37.35 25.82
N ALA A 524 2.17 -37.29 24.64
CA ALA A 524 2.95 -38.41 24.13
C ALA A 524 4.15 -38.77 25.03
N GLU A 525 4.79 -37.79 25.68
CA GLU A 525 5.83 -38.04 26.67
C GLU A 525 5.26 -38.66 27.96
N GLN A 526 4.11 -38.18 28.44
CA GLN A 526 3.42 -38.75 29.60
C GLN A 526 3.04 -40.22 29.36
N ILE A 527 2.50 -40.55 28.18
CA ILE A 527 2.18 -41.94 27.80
C ILE A 527 3.43 -42.83 27.90
N LYS A 528 4.55 -42.40 27.32
CA LYS A 528 5.82 -43.17 27.39
C LYS A 528 6.29 -43.36 28.83
N GLN A 529 6.12 -42.36 29.70
CA GLN A 529 6.48 -42.47 31.11
C GLN A 529 5.57 -43.46 31.84
N LEU A 530 4.26 -43.40 31.61
CA LEU A 530 3.28 -44.34 32.20
C LEU A 530 3.52 -45.78 31.73
N GLU A 531 3.84 -45.98 30.45
CA GLU A 531 4.18 -47.30 29.92
C GLU A 531 5.42 -47.90 30.60
N ARG A 532 6.48 -47.09 30.81
CA ARG A 532 7.67 -47.53 31.57
C ARG A 532 7.30 -47.93 33.00
N LYS A 533 6.51 -47.10 33.70
CA LYS A 533 6.05 -47.39 35.06
C LYS A 533 5.23 -48.68 35.12
N ILE A 534 4.36 -48.93 34.14
CA ILE A 534 3.58 -50.17 34.05
C ILE A 534 4.49 -51.38 33.78
N MET A 535 5.49 -51.26 32.91
CA MET A 535 6.45 -52.36 32.68
C MET A 535 7.22 -52.72 33.95
N GLU A 536 7.66 -51.71 34.70
CA GLU A 536 8.32 -51.90 36.00
C GLU A 536 7.36 -52.57 37.00
N ALA A 537 6.12 -52.06 37.12
CA ALA A 537 5.10 -52.63 37.99
C ALA A 537 4.76 -54.09 37.64
N ARG A 538 4.70 -54.45 36.34
CA ARG A 538 4.53 -55.84 35.89
C ARG A 538 5.70 -56.73 36.30
N SER A 539 6.93 -56.24 36.17
CA SER A 539 8.11 -57.01 36.58
C SER A 539 8.09 -57.29 38.09
N LEU A 540 7.73 -56.30 38.90
CA LEU A 540 7.67 -56.42 40.36
C LEU A 540 6.51 -57.30 40.82
N SER A 541 5.32 -57.14 40.22
CA SER A 541 4.17 -57.99 40.53
C SER A 541 4.44 -59.46 40.22
N SER A 542 5.12 -59.79 39.11
CA SER A 542 5.52 -61.18 38.81
C SER A 542 6.44 -61.79 39.89
N VAL A 543 7.31 -60.97 40.48
CA VAL A 543 8.17 -61.39 41.60
C VAL A 543 7.35 -61.60 42.87
N ALA A 544 6.38 -60.72 43.12
CA ALA A 544 5.44 -60.84 44.23
C ALA A 544 4.62 -62.14 44.12
N GLU A 545 4.04 -62.42 42.96
CA GLU A 545 3.28 -63.64 42.67
C GLU A 545 4.13 -64.89 42.83
N TYR A 546 5.36 -64.90 42.30
CA TYR A 546 6.28 -66.04 42.49
C TYR A 546 6.56 -66.31 43.97
N LYS A 547 6.82 -65.26 44.76
CA LYS A 547 7.02 -65.41 46.21
C LYS A 547 5.73 -65.86 46.91
N LEU A 548 4.57 -65.30 46.55
CA LEU A 548 3.28 -65.67 47.11
C LEU A 548 2.98 -67.16 46.85
N ASN A 549 3.19 -67.64 45.62
CA ASN A 549 3.02 -69.04 45.26
C ASN A 549 3.96 -69.96 46.03
N LYS A 550 5.23 -69.57 46.21
CA LYS A 550 6.19 -70.34 47.03
C LYS A 550 5.78 -70.38 48.52
N TRP A 551 5.14 -69.33 49.02
CA TRP A 551 4.57 -69.31 50.36
C TRP A 551 3.34 -70.21 50.46
N GLN A 552 2.42 -70.14 49.50
CA GLN A 552 1.23 -70.98 49.46
C GLN A 552 1.58 -72.48 49.36
N GLN A 553 2.61 -72.85 48.61
CA GLN A 553 3.12 -74.23 48.54
C GLN A 553 3.80 -74.73 49.82
N ARG A 554 4.11 -73.85 50.78
CA ARG A 554 4.70 -74.22 52.08
C ARG A 554 3.67 -74.26 53.21
N SER A 555 2.48 -73.67 53.01
CA SER A 555 1.40 -73.61 53.99
C SER A 555 0.33 -74.70 53.81
N TYR A 556 0.40 -75.45 52.71
CA TYR A 556 -0.26 -76.76 52.52
C TYR A 556 0.79 -77.85 52.71
#